data_AF-A0A1V1WUZ6-F1
#
_entry.id   AF-A0A1V1WUZ6-F1
#
_cell.length_a   1.000
_cell.length_b   1.000
_cell.length_c   1.000
_cell.angle_alpha   90.00
_cell.angle_beta   90.00
_cell.angle_gamma   90.00
#
_symmetry.space_group_name_H-M   'P 1'
#
loop_
_entity.id
_entity.type
_entity.pdbx_description
1 polymer ?
#
loop_
_entity_poly.entity_id
_entity_poly.type
_entity_poly.pdbx_seq_one_letter_code
_entity_poly.pdbx_strand_id
1 'polypeptide(L)'
;MRQEDYWQEPHDWNQVEDDGGPQDYVRGSSEQARQRALSLYLIRSIVEKHGGNVQIDLATDTINIDVPKEEEIACAQEIEKQVGSMCC
;
A
#
# COMPACT_ATOMS: atom_id res chain seq x y z
N MET A 1 19.39 30.08 -41.90
CA MET A 1 19.84 28.75 -41.44
C MET A 1 21.20 28.91 -40.79
N ARG A 2 21.29 28.65 -39.47
CA ARG A 2 22.52 28.25 -38.78
C ARG A 2 22.08 27.48 -37.53
N GLN A 3 22.22 26.17 -37.60
CA GLN A 3 22.16 25.27 -36.45
C GLN A 3 23.46 25.44 -35.69
N GLU A 4 23.38 25.59 -34.37
CA GLU A 4 24.54 25.46 -33.49
C GLU A 4 24.26 24.29 -32.55
N ASP A 5 24.98 23.21 -32.84
CA ASP A 5 25.11 22.00 -32.04
C ASP A 5 25.65 22.31 -30.64
N TYR A 6 24.92 21.88 -29.60
CA TYR A 6 25.48 21.73 -28.27
C TYR A 6 25.29 20.28 -27.81
N TRP A 7 26.29 19.46 -28.08
CA TRP A 7 26.55 18.24 -27.32
C TRP A 7 27.22 18.65 -26.01
N GLN A 8 26.57 18.39 -24.87
CA GLN A 8 27.17 18.55 -23.55
C GLN A 8 27.73 17.20 -23.08
N GLU A 9 29.03 17.23 -22.77
CA GLU A 9 29.86 16.13 -22.28
C GLU A 9 29.42 15.60 -20.91
N PRO A 10 29.82 14.36 -20.53
CA PRO A 10 29.18 13.62 -19.46
C PRO A 10 29.62 14.13 -18.09
N HIS A 11 28.64 14.56 -17.30
CA HIS A 11 28.85 14.93 -15.90
C HIS A 11 29.29 13.68 -15.11
N ASP A 12 30.48 13.77 -14.53
CA ASP A 12 31.07 12.79 -13.62
C ASP A 12 30.27 12.78 -12.31
N TRP A 13 29.62 11.66 -11.99
CA TRP A 13 28.68 11.53 -10.86
C TRP A 13 29.34 11.08 -9.54
N ASN A 14 30.67 11.08 -9.45
CA ASN A 14 31.39 10.48 -8.32
C ASN A 14 31.78 11.43 -7.18
N GLN A 15 31.00 12.47 -6.92
CA GLN A 15 31.05 13.19 -5.64
C GLN A 15 29.63 13.41 -5.12
N VAL A 16 29.18 12.46 -4.30
CA VAL A 16 28.05 12.70 -3.40
C VAL A 16 28.58 12.46 -2.01
N GLU A 17 28.82 13.56 -1.32
CA GLU A 17 29.06 13.61 0.11
C GLU A 17 27.86 12.99 0.85
N ASP A 18 28.20 12.28 1.93
CA ASP A 18 27.31 11.62 2.87
C ASP A 18 26.30 12.61 3.47
N ASP A 19 25.13 12.72 2.85
CA ASP A 19 23.94 13.37 3.42
C ASP A 19 22.73 12.50 3.11
N GLY A 20 22.05 12.00 4.14
CA GLY A 20 21.08 10.91 4.09
C GLY A 20 19.97 11.10 3.05
N GLY A 21 20.20 10.56 1.86
CA GLY A 21 19.33 10.70 0.70
C GLY A 21 18.00 9.94 0.78
N PRO A 22 17.09 10.14 -0.19
CA PRO A 22 15.66 9.76 -0.18
C PRO A 22 15.35 8.24 -0.20
N GLN A 23 16.33 7.38 0.08
CA GLN A 23 16.15 5.93 0.05
C GLN A 23 15.25 5.43 1.19
N ASP A 24 15.26 6.11 2.34
CA ASP A 24 14.39 5.74 3.47
C ASP A 24 12.91 6.07 3.22
N TYR A 25 12.61 7.13 2.47
CA TYR A 25 11.23 7.52 2.11
C TYR A 25 10.58 6.50 1.17
N VAL A 26 11.32 6.00 0.18
CA VAL A 26 10.83 4.99 -0.77
C VAL A 26 10.65 3.63 -0.07
N ARG A 27 11.57 3.25 0.81
CA ARG A 27 11.48 1.98 1.54
C ARG A 27 10.32 1.97 2.54
N GLY A 28 10.18 3.02 3.35
CA GLY A 28 9.10 3.17 4.33
C GLY A 28 7.71 3.22 3.68
N SER A 29 7.57 3.93 2.55
CA SER A 29 6.31 3.94 1.79
C SER A 29 6.00 2.59 1.13
N SER A 30 7.01 1.85 0.65
CA SER A 30 6.80 0.53 0.04
C SER A 30 6.38 -0.55 1.05
N GLU A 31 6.99 -0.57 2.24
CA GLU A 31 6.70 -1.58 3.25
C GLU A 31 5.32 -1.36 3.87
N GLN A 32 4.99 -0.09 4.15
CA GLN A 32 3.67 0.31 4.62
C GLN A 32 2.59 0.04 3.57
N ALA A 33 2.85 0.33 2.28
CA ALA A 33 1.92 0.00 1.20
C ALA A 33 1.74 -1.52 1.07
N ARG A 34 2.80 -2.31 1.24
CA ARG A 34 2.74 -3.77 1.20
C ARG A 34 1.94 -4.32 2.37
N GLN A 35 2.17 -3.83 3.58
CA GLN A 35 1.39 -4.21 4.77
C GLN A 35 -0.08 -3.86 4.58
N ARG A 36 -0.40 -2.65 4.10
CA ARG A 36 -1.76 -2.24 3.78
C ARG A 36 -2.42 -3.17 2.76
N ALA A 37 -1.73 -3.50 1.67
CA ALA A 37 -2.24 -4.41 0.65
C ALA A 37 -2.50 -5.82 1.20
N LEU A 38 -1.61 -6.33 2.05
CA LEU A 38 -1.78 -7.61 2.73
C LEU A 38 -2.99 -7.60 3.67
N SER A 39 -3.14 -6.56 4.50
CA SER A 39 -4.28 -6.41 5.40
C SER A 39 -5.60 -6.38 4.64
N LEU A 40 -5.68 -5.61 3.54
CA LEU A 40 -6.88 -5.55 2.69
C LEU A 40 -7.18 -6.91 2.04
N TYR A 41 -6.16 -7.61 1.58
CA TYR A 41 -6.31 -8.95 1.00
C TYR A 41 -6.86 -9.95 2.02
N LEU A 42 -6.36 -9.91 3.25
CA LEU A 42 -6.84 -10.77 4.34
C LEU A 42 -8.30 -10.44 4.71
N ILE A 43 -8.63 -9.16 4.90
CA ILE A 43 -10.00 -8.71 5.18
C ILE A 43 -10.94 -9.22 4.09
N ARG A 44 -10.59 -9.02 2.81
CA ARG A 44 -11.39 -9.50 1.68
C ARG A 44 -11.58 -11.01 1.70
N SER A 45 -10.50 -11.77 1.92
CA SER A 45 -10.56 -13.23 1.96
C SER A 45 -11.46 -13.74 3.08
N ILE A 46 -11.42 -13.11 4.26
CA ILE A 46 -12.26 -13.47 5.40
C ILE A 46 -13.73 -13.12 5.10
N VAL A 47 -14.00 -11.92 4.62
CA VAL A 47 -15.37 -11.49 4.27
C VAL A 47 -15.98 -12.40 3.20
N GLU A 48 -15.25 -12.74 2.15
CA GLU A 48 -15.72 -13.64 1.09
C GLU A 48 -15.97 -15.07 1.62
N LYS A 49 -15.15 -15.56 2.57
CA LYS A 49 -15.38 -16.84 3.26
C LYS A 49 -16.69 -16.87 4.04
N HIS A 50 -17.10 -15.75 4.62
CA HIS A 50 -18.39 -15.58 5.32
C HIS A 50 -19.55 -15.24 4.38
N GLY A 51 -19.35 -15.30 3.04
CA GLY A 51 -20.38 -15.02 2.05
C GLY A 51 -20.68 -13.53 1.85
N GLY A 52 -19.80 -12.65 2.34
CA GLY A 52 -19.89 -11.22 2.17
C GLY A 52 -19.17 -10.68 0.95
N ASN A 53 -19.13 -9.35 0.83
CA ASN A 53 -18.44 -8.62 -0.22
C ASN A 53 -17.70 -7.40 0.34
N VAL A 54 -16.57 -7.05 -0.28
CA VAL A 54 -15.77 -5.87 0.07
C VAL A 54 -15.68 -4.94 -1.14
N GLN A 55 -15.99 -3.66 -0.92
CA GLN A 55 -15.79 -2.59 -1.89
C GLN A 55 -14.83 -1.56 -1.33
N ILE A 56 -13.83 -1.19 -2.12
CA ILE A 56 -12.82 -0.20 -1.74
C ILE A 56 -13.08 1.04 -2.58
N ASP A 57 -13.38 2.15 -1.91
CA ASP A 57 -13.43 3.47 -2.53
C ASP A 57 -12.06 4.13 -2.38
N LEU A 58 -11.33 4.24 -3.48
CA LEU A 58 -10.00 4.85 -3.52
C LEU A 58 -10.06 6.39 -3.43
N ALA A 59 -11.21 7.00 -3.75
CA ALA A 59 -11.35 8.46 -3.70
C ALA A 59 -11.53 8.95 -2.25
N THR A 60 -12.25 8.18 -1.43
CA THR A 60 -12.48 8.50 -0.01
C THR A 60 -11.64 7.66 0.95
N ASP A 61 -10.76 6.81 0.42
CA ASP A 61 -9.96 5.83 1.16
C ASP A 61 -10.79 4.99 2.15
N THR A 62 -12.00 4.61 1.74
CA THR A 62 -13.00 3.93 2.58
C THR A 62 -13.19 2.48 2.15
N ILE A 63 -13.41 1.60 3.11
CA ILE A 63 -13.71 0.18 2.88
C ILE A 63 -15.15 -0.07 3.33
N ASN A 64 -15.98 -0.53 2.40
CA ASN A 64 -17.34 -0.96 2.68
C ASN A 64 -17.38 -2.49 2.71
N ILE A 65 -17.85 -3.03 3.83
CA ILE A 65 -17.93 -4.48 4.08
C ILE A 65 -19.41 -4.83 4.25
N ASP A 66 -19.90 -5.74 3.42
CA ASP A 66 -21.25 -6.29 3.50
C ASP A 66 -21.14 -7.78 3.83
N VAL A 67 -21.79 -8.23 4.90
CA VAL A 67 -21.75 -9.61 5.39
C VAL A 67 -23.17 -10.00 5.80
N PRO A 68 -23.61 -11.25 5.57
CA PRO A 68 -24.88 -11.73 6.12
C PRO A 68 -24.95 -11.54 7.64
N LYS A 69 -26.11 -11.10 8.16
CA LYS A 69 -26.30 -10.74 9.57
C LYS A 69 -25.92 -11.87 10.54
N GLU A 70 -26.15 -13.10 10.13
CA GLU A 70 -25.85 -14.31 10.90
C GLU A 70 -24.34 -14.51 11.09
N GLU A 71 -23.53 -13.98 10.17
CA GLU A 71 -22.08 -14.15 10.09
C GLU A 71 -21.30 -12.89 10.52
N GLU A 72 -21.96 -11.73 10.70
CA GLU A 72 -21.32 -10.44 11.05
C GLU A 72 -20.35 -10.56 12.23
N ILE A 73 -20.78 -11.20 13.33
CA ILE A 73 -19.97 -11.34 14.55
C ILE A 73 -18.78 -12.26 14.31
N ALA A 74 -18.99 -13.40 13.65
CA ALA A 74 -17.93 -14.37 13.37
C ALA A 74 -16.87 -13.77 12.43
N CYS A 75 -17.32 -13.06 11.39
CA CYS A 75 -16.45 -12.35 10.46
C CYS A 75 -15.63 -11.26 11.16
N ALA A 76 -16.25 -10.44 12.01
CA ALA A 76 -15.56 -9.38 12.74
C ALA A 76 -14.47 -9.94 13.68
N GLN A 77 -14.77 -11.03 14.41
CA GLN A 77 -13.81 -11.69 15.29
C GLN A 77 -12.63 -12.29 14.52
N GLU A 78 -12.88 -12.88 13.35
CA GLU A 78 -11.81 -13.45 12.52
C GLU A 78 -10.91 -12.35 11.94
N ILE A 79 -11.49 -11.22 11.51
CA ILE A 79 -10.74 -10.04 11.06
C ILE A 79 -9.86 -9.50 12.21
N GLU A 80 -10.41 -9.30 13.40
CA GLU A 80 -9.66 -8.80 14.56
C GLU A 80 -8.49 -9.74 14.89
N LYS A 81 -8.75 -11.05 14.92
CA LYS A 81 -7.72 -12.06 15.24
C LYS A 81 -6.57 -12.08 14.23
N GLN A 82 -6.86 -11.95 12.94
CA GLN A 82 -5.85 -12.09 11.88
C GLN A 82 -5.16 -10.78 11.51
N VAL A 83 -5.89 -9.67 11.54
CA VAL A 83 -5.43 -8.37 11.04
C VAL A 83 -5.18 -7.38 12.17
N GLY A 84 -5.85 -7.53 13.32
CA GLY A 84 -5.72 -6.60 14.46
C GLY A 84 -4.29 -6.45 14.97
N SER A 85 -3.48 -7.52 14.91
CA SER A 85 -2.06 -7.48 15.31
C SER A 85 -1.13 -6.84 14.26
N MET A 86 -1.58 -6.68 13.01
CA MET A 86 -0.80 -6.14 11.91
C MET A 86 -0.85 -4.61 11.81
N CYS A 87 -1.78 -3.98 12.53
CA CYS A 87 -2.01 -2.54 12.51
C CYS A 87 -1.46 -1.81 13.76
N CYS A 88 -0.73 -2.52 14.63
CA CYS A 88 -0.15 -2.01 15.88
C CYS A 88 1.29 -1.51 15.72
#